data_AF-A0A6N4X5Z8-F1
#
_entry.id   AF-A0A6N4X5Z8-F1
#
_cell.length_a   1.000
_cell.length_b   1.000
_cell.length_c   1.000
_cell.angle_alpha   90.00
_cell.angle_beta   90.00
_cell.angle_gamma   90.00
#
_symmetry.space_group_name_H-M   'P 1'
#
loop_
_entity.id
_entity.type
_entity.pdbx_description
1 polymer ?
#
loop_
_entity_poly.entity_id
_entity_poly.type
_entity_poly.pdbx_seq_one_letter_code
_entity_poly.pdbx_strand_id
1 'polypeptide(L)'
;MKIRYALLLALISFLIGRSSVNKEYVIDEIKMRNGTLSHKRIIESKTLIPSPFKLDASVIEYRPLNSLPVQIYKTHRQFQESYPVARNIREEGNRIVWEDGMNQYKLEIASIPEEGQNQSQ
;
A
#
# COMPACT_ATOMS: atom_id res chain seq x y z
N MET A 1 47.26 -18.89 -8.58
CA MET A 1 46.71 -17.87 -7.66
C MET A 1 45.37 -17.24 -8.08
N LYS A 2 44.98 -17.25 -9.37
CA LYS A 2 43.78 -16.54 -9.89
C LYS A 2 42.41 -17.21 -9.60
N ILE A 3 42.38 -18.54 -9.44
CA ILE A 3 41.13 -19.32 -9.25
C ILE A 3 40.45 -19.05 -7.89
N ARG A 4 41.23 -18.74 -6.85
CA ARG A 4 40.70 -18.50 -5.49
C ARG A 4 39.88 -17.21 -5.40
N TYR A 5 40.24 -16.18 -6.17
CA TYR A 5 39.52 -14.89 -6.19
C TYR A 5 38.20 -14.99 -6.95
N ALA A 6 38.15 -15.76 -8.04
CA ALA A 6 36.92 -15.99 -8.79
C ALA A 6 35.88 -16.76 -7.95
N LEU A 7 36.33 -17.77 -7.20
CA LEU A 7 35.45 -18.54 -6.31
C LEU A 7 34.90 -17.67 -5.16
N LEU A 8 35.74 -16.80 -4.60
CA LEU A 8 35.35 -15.86 -3.54
C LEU A 8 34.30 -14.86 -4.04
N LEU A 9 34.51 -14.27 -5.23
CA LEU A 9 33.55 -13.35 -5.85
C LEU A 9 32.22 -14.04 -6.21
N ALA A 10 32.26 -15.28 -6.66
CA ALA A 10 31.06 -16.08 -6.91
C ALA A 10 30.29 -16.38 -5.62
N LEU A 11 30.99 -16.68 -4.52
CA LEU A 11 30.36 -16.93 -3.23
C LEU A 11 29.71 -15.66 -2.67
N ILE A 12 30.39 -14.52 -2.76
CA ILE A 12 29.87 -13.22 -2.31
C ILE A 12 28.63 -12.83 -3.13
N SER A 13 28.68 -12.95 -4.46
CA SER A 13 27.54 -12.63 -5.32
C SER A 13 26.35 -13.58 -5.11
N PHE A 14 26.60 -14.86 -4.82
CA PHE A 14 25.57 -15.82 -4.43
C PHE A 14 24.92 -15.49 -3.07
N LEU A 15 25.72 -15.07 -2.07
CA LEU A 15 25.22 -14.70 -0.74
C LEU A 15 24.44 -13.38 -0.77
N ILE A 16 24.90 -12.38 -1.54
CA ILE A 16 24.17 -11.13 -1.77
C ILE A 16 22.86 -11.41 -2.55
N GLY A 17 22.90 -12.29 -3.54
CA GLY A 17 21.73 -12.67 -4.33
C GLY A 17 20.65 -13.42 -3.54
N ARG A 18 21.04 -14.14 -2.48
CA ARG A 18 20.11 -14.83 -1.55
C ARG A 18 19.63 -13.96 -0.39
N SER A 19 19.73 -12.64 -0.54
CA SER A 19 19.20 -11.70 0.44
C SER A 19 17.71 -12.01 0.72
N SER A 20 17.42 -12.55 1.91
CA SER A 20 16.05 -12.68 2.42
C SER A 20 15.39 -11.30 2.56
N VAL A 21 14.28 -11.11 1.88
CA VAL A 21 13.45 -9.92 2.01
C VAL A 21 12.54 -10.13 3.21
N ASN A 22 12.75 -9.35 4.27
CA ASN A 22 11.79 -9.30 5.36
C ASN A 22 10.66 -8.36 4.96
N LYS A 23 9.44 -8.87 4.97
CA LYS A 23 8.22 -8.10 4.71
C LYS A 23 7.43 -7.99 5.99
N GLU A 24 7.22 -6.75 6.42
CA GLU A 24 6.31 -6.42 7.51
C GLU A 24 5.05 -5.81 6.91
N TYR A 25 3.90 -6.18 7.48
CA TYR A 25 2.60 -5.68 7.09
C TYR A 25 1.99 -4.96 8.28
N VAL A 26 1.73 -3.67 8.13
CA VAL A 26 0.92 -2.91 9.08
C VAL A 26 -0.45 -2.73 8.45
N ILE A 27 -1.49 -3.11 9.18
CA ILE A 27 -2.87 -3.00 8.72
C ILE A 27 -3.62 -2.16 9.74
N ASP A 28 -4.08 -1.00 9.30
CA ASP A 28 -4.94 -0.12 10.07
C ASP A 28 -6.36 -0.21 9.50
N GLU A 29 -7.36 -0.35 10.38
CA GLU A 29 -8.76 -0.36 9.99
C GLU A 29 -9.48 0.84 10.62
N ILE A 30 -10.18 1.59 9.78
CA ILE A 30 -10.97 2.75 10.17
C ILE A 30 -12.44 2.40 9.90
N LYS A 31 -13.23 2.30 10.98
CA LYS A 31 -14.68 2.13 10.87
C LYS A 31 -15.29 3.44 10.40
N MET A 32 -16.02 3.39 9.30
CA MET A 32 -16.72 4.53 8.71
C MET A 32 -18.23 4.35 8.84
N ARG A 33 -19.00 5.40 8.57
CA ARG A 33 -20.47 5.32 8.62
C ARG A 33 -21.04 4.27 7.63
N ASN A 34 -20.44 4.17 6.44
CA ASN A 34 -20.97 3.38 5.33
C ASN A 34 -20.11 2.15 4.98
N GLY A 35 -19.14 1.79 5.83
CA GLY A 35 -18.23 0.68 5.56
C GLY A 35 -17.00 0.68 6.46
N THR A 36 -15.99 -0.06 6.04
CA THR A 36 -14.68 -0.10 6.70
C THR A 36 -13.61 0.28 5.69
N LEU A 37 -12.74 1.19 6.07
CA LEU A 37 -11.55 1.51 5.32
C LEU A 37 -10.36 0.75 5.89
N SER A 38 -9.62 0.05 5.05
CA SER A 38 -8.41 -0.65 5.43
C SER A 38 -7.21 0.00 4.74
N HIS A 39 -6.20 0.33 5.53
CA HIS A 39 -4.92 0.81 5.06
C HIS A 39 -3.87 -0.24 5.34
N LYS A 40 -3.34 -0.83 4.27
CA LYS A 40 -2.26 -1.81 4.33
C LYS A 40 -0.96 -1.15 3.92
N ARG A 41 -0.04 -1.04 4.86
CA ARG A 41 1.33 -0.59 4.65
C ARG A 41 2.26 -1.81 4.58
N ILE A 42 3.08 -1.88 3.54
CA ILE A 42 3.98 -2.98 3.25
C ILE A 42 5.41 -2.45 3.37
N ILE A 43 6.07 -2.81 4.45
CA ILE A 43 7.44 -2.40 4.74
C ILE A 43 8.35 -3.55 4.34
N GLU A 44 9.11 -3.35 3.27
CA GLU A 44 10.12 -4.31 2.82
C GLU A 44 11.52 -3.84 3.22
N SER A 45 12.26 -4.71 3.90
CA SER A 45 13.69 -4.51 4.16
C SER A 45 14.50 -5.62 3.48
N LYS A 46 15.50 -5.24 2.70
CA LYS A 46 16.46 -6.18 2.11
C LYS A 46 17.60 -6.44 3.09
N THR A 47 17.52 -7.58 3.78
CA THR A 47 18.52 -8.32 4.58
C THR A 47 19.36 -7.70 5.69
N LEU A 48 19.58 -8.52 6.73
CA LEU A 48 20.75 -8.79 7.62
C LEU A 48 21.64 -7.65 8.14
N ILE A 49 21.74 -6.55 7.43
CA ILE A 49 22.41 -5.31 7.80
C ILE A 49 21.30 -4.25 7.82
N PRO A 50 21.17 -3.43 8.89
CA PRO A 50 20.19 -2.35 8.90
C PRO A 50 20.43 -1.42 7.71
N SER A 51 19.67 -1.61 6.64
CA SER A 51 19.61 -0.69 5.51
C SER A 51 18.92 0.58 6.00
N PRO A 52 19.50 1.77 5.80
CA PRO A 52 18.79 3.02 6.06
C PRO A 52 17.59 3.19 5.12
N PHE A 53 17.53 2.42 4.03
CA PHE A 53 16.45 2.42 3.06
C PHE A 53 15.41 1.36 3.45
N LYS A 54 14.31 1.81 4.04
CA LYS A 54 13.07 1.04 4.18
C LYS A 54 12.22 1.31 2.95
N LEU A 55 11.88 0.26 2.20
CA LEU A 55 10.95 0.39 1.09
C LEU A 55 9.55 0.26 1.67
N ASP A 56 8.71 1.26 1.40
CA ASP A 56 7.37 1.30 1.95
C ASP A 56 6.36 1.50 0.81
N ALA A 57 5.25 0.76 0.88
CA ALA A 57 4.16 0.83 -0.09
C ALA A 57 2.83 0.86 0.65
N SER A 58 1.85 1.56 0.10
CA SER A 58 0.52 1.69 0.70
C SER A 58 -0.56 1.25 -0.25
N VAL A 59 -1.52 0.49 0.30
CA VAL A 59 -2.77 0.15 -0.34
C VAL A 59 -3.90 0.61 0.56
N ILE A 60 -4.87 1.33 -0.01
CA ILE A 60 -6.12 1.67 0.67
C ILE A 60 -7.26 0.93 -0.02
N GLU A 61 -7.98 0.13 0.75
CA GLU A 61 -9.16 -0.60 0.29
C GLU A 61 -10.37 -0.18 1.14
N TYR A 62 -11.42 0.24 0.47
CA TYR A 62 -12.71 0.56 1.08
C TYR A 62 -13.65 -0.63 0.91
N ARG A 63 -14.25 -1.08 2.02
CA ARG A 63 -15.26 -2.14 2.05
C ARG A 63 -16.61 -1.52 2.41
N PRO A 64 -17.47 -1.24 1.42
CA PRO A 64 -18.82 -0.77 1.69
C PRO A 64 -19.64 -1.87 2.40
N LEU A 65 -20.62 -1.49 3.20
CA LEU A 65 -21.47 -2.46 3.93
C LEU A 65 -22.20 -3.45 3.01
N ASN A 66 -22.69 -2.96 1.86
CA ASN A 66 -23.57 -3.71 0.95
C ASN A 66 -22.99 -3.83 -0.47
N SER A 67 -21.66 -3.80 -0.62
CA SER A 67 -21.03 -3.88 -1.93
C SER A 67 -19.66 -4.55 -1.86
N LEU A 68 -19.09 -4.85 -3.03
CA LEU A 68 -17.76 -5.44 -3.11
C LEU A 68 -16.68 -4.45 -2.63
N PRO A 69 -15.59 -4.95 -2.02
CA PRO A 69 -14.42 -4.14 -1.71
C PRO A 69 -13.87 -3.43 -2.94
N VAL A 70 -13.46 -2.18 -2.77
CA VAL A 70 -12.86 -1.35 -3.81
C VAL A 70 -11.48 -0.90 -3.35
N GLN A 71 -10.45 -1.21 -4.16
CA GLN A 71 -9.12 -0.66 -3.94
C GLN A 71 -9.08 0.77 -4.51
N ILE A 72 -8.97 1.76 -3.63
CA ILE A 72 -9.07 3.18 -4.00
C ILE A 72 -7.69 3.83 -4.16
N TYR A 73 -6.64 3.22 -3.59
CA TYR A 73 -5.29 3.73 -3.69
C TYR A 73 -4.29 2.58 -3.65
N LYS A 74 -3.25 2.66 -4.50
CA LYS A 74 -2.12 1.74 -4.48
C LYS A 74 -0.89 2.46 -4.97
N THR A 75 0.15 2.51 -4.15
CA THR A 75 1.45 2.99 -4.61
C THR A 75 2.25 1.85 -5.20
N HIS A 76 2.79 2.09 -6.39
CA HIS A 76 3.77 1.21 -7.00
C HIS A 76 5.16 1.75 -6.71
N ARG A 77 6.10 0.84 -6.46
CA ARG A 77 7.51 1.15 -6.21
C ARG A 77 8.08 2.08 -7.27
N GLN A 78 8.80 3.11 -6.85
CA GLN A 78 9.91 3.68 -7.62
C GLN A 78 11.20 3.54 -6.81
N PHE A 79 12.30 3.34 -7.52
CA PHE A 79 13.59 2.91 -6.97
C PHE A 79 14.12 3.95 -5.96
N GLN A 80 14.65 3.48 -4.82
CA GLN A 80 15.39 4.25 -3.78
C GLN A 80 14.61 5.18 -2.83
N GLU A 81 13.34 5.47 -3.04
CA GLU A 81 12.58 6.36 -2.13
C GLU A 81 11.45 5.63 -1.39
N SER A 82 11.23 6.00 -0.12
CA SER A 82 10.15 5.48 0.72
C SER A 82 8.81 6.15 0.43
N TYR A 83 8.67 6.78 -0.73
CA TYR A 83 7.51 7.58 -1.12
C TYR A 83 7.02 7.11 -2.49
N PRO A 84 5.71 7.21 -2.77
CA PRO A 84 4.65 7.73 -1.90
C PRO A 84 4.05 6.69 -0.92
N VAL A 85 3.73 7.13 0.31
CA VAL A 85 3.11 6.31 1.37
C VAL A 85 1.91 7.04 1.95
N ALA A 86 0.74 6.40 1.91
CA ALA A 86 -0.48 7.01 2.43
C ALA A 86 -0.38 7.26 3.95
N ARG A 87 -0.85 8.43 4.36
CA ARG A 87 -0.91 8.91 5.74
C ARG A 87 -2.11 9.83 5.94
N ASN A 88 -2.43 10.10 7.21
CA ASN A 88 -3.53 11.00 7.62
C ASN A 88 -4.89 10.63 7.00
N ILE A 89 -5.13 9.34 6.83
CA ILE A 89 -6.35 8.79 6.26
C ILE A 89 -7.51 9.02 7.23
N ARG A 90 -8.59 9.65 6.76
CA ARG A 90 -9.75 9.95 7.60
C ARG A 90 -11.04 10.10 6.79
N GLU A 91 -12.17 10.00 7.48
CA GLU A 91 -13.51 10.29 6.96
C GLU A 91 -13.85 11.76 7.17
N GLU A 92 -14.35 12.43 6.12
CA GLU A 92 -14.89 13.79 6.15
C GLU A 92 -16.27 13.79 5.50
N GLY A 93 -17.32 13.54 6.30
CA GLY A 93 -18.69 13.44 5.80
C GLY A 93 -18.86 12.23 4.88
N ASN A 94 -19.14 12.47 3.59
CA ASN A 94 -19.21 11.43 2.55
C ASN A 94 -17.89 11.24 1.78
N ARG A 95 -16.79 11.77 2.30
CA ARG A 95 -15.48 11.74 1.65
C ARG A 95 -14.48 10.94 2.46
N ILE A 96 -13.57 10.28 1.74
CA ILE A 96 -12.35 9.70 2.28
C ILE A 96 -11.21 10.59 1.80
N VAL A 97 -10.38 11.08 2.72
CA VAL A 97 -9.23 11.92 2.37
C VAL A 97 -7.95 11.32 2.92
N TRP A 98 -6.86 11.44 2.14
CA TRP A 98 -5.52 11.01 2.53
C TRP A 98 -4.46 11.84 1.82
N GLU A 99 -3.23 11.76 2.27
CA GLU A 99 -2.07 12.33 1.57
C GLU A 99 -0.95 11.31 1.50
N ASP A 100 0.03 11.54 0.62
CA ASP A 100 1.12 10.57 0.38
C ASP A 100 2.54 11.12 0.57
N GLY A 101 2.66 12.36 1.04
CA GLY A 101 3.92 13.10 1.06
C GLY A 101 3.99 14.23 0.04
N MET A 102 3.36 14.04 -1.12
CA MET A 102 3.45 14.94 -2.26
C MET A 102 2.08 15.50 -2.66
N ASN A 103 1.05 14.65 -2.62
CA ASN A 103 -0.29 14.97 -3.08
C ASN A 103 -1.31 14.76 -1.95
N GLN A 104 -2.39 15.53 -2.02
CA GLN A 104 -3.60 15.31 -1.24
C GLN A 104 -4.68 14.71 -2.15
N TYR A 105 -5.28 13.64 -1.66
CA TYR A 105 -6.31 12.89 -2.37
C TYR A 105 -7.62 12.99 -1.63
N LYS A 106 -8.71 13.00 -2.41
CA LYS A 106 -10.08 12.90 -1.90
C LYS A 106 -10.87 11.95 -2.78
N LEU A 107 -11.61 11.06 -2.15
CA LEU A 107 -12.60 10.21 -2.80
C LEU A 107 -13.97 10.59 -2.23
N GLU A 108 -14.88 11.01 -3.09
CA GLU A 108 -16.25 11.32 -2.73
C GLU A 108 -17.17 10.13 -3.03
N ILE A 109 -17.93 9.69 -2.03
CA ILE A 109 -18.92 8.63 -2.18
C ILE A 109 -20.24 9.31 -2.54
N ALA A 110 -20.59 9.24 -3.83
CA ALA A 110 -21.85 9.76 -4.35
C ALA A 110 -22.98 8.73 -4.19
N SER A 111 -24.14 9.18 -3.75
CA SER A 111 -25.37 8.39 -3.83
C SER A 111 -25.84 8.37 -5.28
N ILE A 112 -26.10 7.18 -5.81
CA ILE A 112 -26.79 7.04 -7.10
C ILE A 112 -28.28 7.20 -6.81
N PRO A 113 -28.98 8.17 -7.40
CA PRO A 113 -30.43 8.25 -7.27
C PRO A 113 -31.07 6.97 -7.84
N GLU A 114 -32.03 6.39 -7.13
CA GLU A 114 -32.81 5.25 -7.64
C GLU A 114 -33.67 5.71 -8.82
N GLU A 115 -33.18 5.55 -10.05
CA GLU A 115 -34.04 5.58 -11.23
C GLU A 115 -34.67 4.20 -11.39
N GLY A 116 -35.94 4.03 -10.97
CA GLY A 116 -36.71 2.83 -11.35
C GLY A 116 -37.84 2.31 -10.46
N GLN A 117 -38.38 3.06 -9.49
CA GLN A 117 -39.59 2.60 -8.75
C GLN A 117 -40.94 3.07 -9.33
N ASN A 118 -40.99 3.56 -10.56
CA ASN A 118 -42.26 3.89 -11.21
C ASN A 118 -42.27 3.39 -12.66
N GLN A 119 -42.88 2.23 -12.87
CA GLN A 119 -43.90 1.97 -13.91
C GLN A 119 -44.29 0.48 -13.93
N SER A 120 -45.07 0.06 -12.93
CA SER A 120 -45.97 -1.09 -13.01
C SER A 120 -47.18 -0.80 -12.12
N GLN A 121 -48.08 0.07 -12.60
CA GLN A 121 -49.48 0.07 -12.19
C GLN A 121 -50.26 -0.79 -13.18
#